data_AF-A0A4V3XG00-F1
#
_entry.id   AF-A0A4V3XG00-F1
#
_cell.length_a   1.000
_cell.length_b   1.000
_cell.length_c   1.000
_cell.angle_alpha   90.00
_cell.angle_beta   90.00
_cell.angle_gamma   90.00
#
_symmetry.space_group_name_H-M   'P 1'
#
loop_
_entity.id
_entity.type
_entity.pdbx_description
1 polymer ?
#
loop_
_entity_poly.entity_id
_entity_poly.type
_entity_poly.pdbx_seq_one_letter_code
_entity_poly.pdbx_strand_id
1 'polypeptide(L)'
;MSNEPQSKRPSSVKAFKPWVDPNAMPDCGGDISDVAGNAPDRVKRLTNNTFAWYGVGDQDCFAHSVGRAVKFVQVNVGRRQGAGGRLESTTVCEVVVGKSASLIVPSSGWKEFTI
;
A
#
# COMPACT_ATOMS: atom_id res chain seq x y z
N MET A 1 -8.90 -8.51 -49.85
CA MET A 1 -9.42 -8.65 -48.47
C MET A 1 -8.42 -9.50 -47.71
N SER A 2 -7.52 -8.86 -46.96
CA SER A 2 -6.41 -9.52 -46.27
C SER A 2 -6.84 -9.83 -44.83
N ASN A 3 -6.87 -11.11 -44.47
CA ASN A 3 -7.15 -11.55 -43.11
C ASN A 3 -5.86 -11.41 -42.28
N GLU A 4 -5.81 -10.46 -41.36
CA GLU A 4 -4.80 -10.45 -40.30
C GLU A 4 -5.06 -11.62 -39.32
N PRO A 5 -4.03 -12.38 -38.93
CA PRO A 5 -4.18 -13.36 -37.87
C PRO A 5 -4.40 -12.63 -36.54
N GLN A 6 -5.56 -12.85 -35.93
CA GLN A 6 -5.85 -12.40 -34.57
C GLN A 6 -4.80 -12.98 -33.61
N SER A 7 -3.85 -12.13 -33.22
CA SER A 7 -2.89 -12.40 -32.15
C SER A 7 -3.68 -12.72 -30.88
N LYS A 8 -3.67 -14.01 -30.49
CA LYS A 8 -4.22 -14.49 -29.22
C LYS A 8 -3.42 -13.85 -28.09
N ARG A 9 -3.89 -12.71 -27.59
CA ARG A 9 -3.35 -12.14 -26.35
C ARG A 9 -3.54 -13.20 -25.27
N PRO A 10 -2.48 -13.66 -24.58
CA PRO A 10 -2.68 -14.52 -23.44
C PRO A 10 -3.52 -13.72 -22.44
N SER A 11 -4.73 -14.21 -22.16
CA SER A 11 -5.53 -13.70 -21.05
C SER A 11 -4.69 -13.98 -19.80
N SER A 12 -4.07 -12.94 -19.24
CA SER A 12 -3.39 -13.07 -17.95
C SER A 12 -4.45 -13.57 -16.96
N VAL A 13 -4.39 -14.84 -16.60
CA VAL A 13 -5.19 -15.37 -15.52
C VAL A 13 -4.71 -14.62 -14.29
N LYS A 14 -5.48 -13.60 -13.87
CA LYS A 14 -5.18 -12.87 -12.63
C LYS A 14 -5.16 -13.91 -11.53
N ALA A 15 -4.01 -14.08 -10.88
CA ALA A 15 -3.92 -14.97 -9.73
C ALA A 15 -4.91 -14.45 -8.69
N PHE A 16 -5.97 -15.21 -8.43
CA PHE A 16 -6.96 -14.83 -7.43
C PHE A 16 -6.29 -14.88 -6.07
N LYS A 17 -6.02 -13.72 -5.46
CA LYS A 17 -5.59 -13.66 -4.06
C LYS A 17 -6.79 -14.02 -3.18
N PRO A 18 -6.81 -15.17 -2.50
CA PRO A 18 -7.92 -15.51 -1.64
C PRO A 18 -8.04 -14.49 -0.51
N TRP A 19 -9.28 -14.22 -0.08
CA TRP A 19 -9.50 -13.42 1.11
C TRP A 19 -8.91 -14.13 2.32
N VAL A 20 -8.24 -13.38 3.19
CA VAL A 20 -7.61 -13.84 4.43
C VAL A 20 -8.18 -12.99 5.55
N ASP A 21 -8.51 -13.61 6.68
CA ASP A 21 -8.92 -12.87 7.87
C ASP A 21 -7.80 -11.88 8.26
N PRO A 22 -8.09 -10.57 8.34
CA PRO A 22 -7.09 -9.57 8.73
C PRO A 22 -6.39 -9.89 10.06
N ASN A 23 -7.04 -10.59 11.00
CA ASN A 23 -6.44 -10.96 12.27
C ASN A 23 -5.52 -12.18 12.19
N ALA A 24 -5.63 -12.99 11.13
CA ALA A 24 -4.79 -14.16 10.85
C ALA A 24 -3.72 -13.86 9.77
N MET A 25 -3.65 -12.61 9.33
CA MET A 25 -2.75 -12.19 8.27
C MET A 25 -1.28 -12.22 8.73
N PRO A 26 -0.35 -12.76 7.92
CA PRO A 26 1.08 -12.71 8.23
C PRO A 26 1.59 -11.28 8.38
N ASP A 27 2.56 -11.08 9.27
CA ASP A 27 3.17 -9.77 9.48
C ASP A 27 4.08 -9.42 8.30
N CYS A 28 3.57 -8.63 7.36
CA CYS A 28 4.23 -8.37 6.07
C CYS A 28 4.32 -6.88 5.73
N GLY A 29 3.67 -6.01 6.50
CA GLY A 29 3.62 -4.56 6.32
C GLY A 29 4.89 -3.87 6.80
N GLY A 30 5.78 -4.58 7.49
CA GLY A 30 7.04 -4.04 8.00
C GLY A 30 6.91 -3.44 9.39
N ASP A 31 7.93 -2.70 9.80
CA ASP A 31 8.00 -2.10 11.13
C ASP A 31 7.03 -0.91 11.27
N ILE A 32 6.31 -0.86 12.39
CA ILE A 32 5.37 0.21 12.73
C ILE A 32 5.88 1.13 13.85
N SER A 33 7.11 0.92 14.33
CA SER A 33 7.67 1.66 15.47
C SER A 33 7.73 3.18 15.22
N ASP A 34 7.90 3.59 13.96
CA ASP A 34 7.91 5.00 13.55
C ASP A 34 6.52 5.57 13.24
N VAL A 35 5.46 4.75 13.28
CA VAL A 35 4.11 5.19 12.88
C VAL A 35 3.46 5.97 14.02
N ALA A 36 3.37 7.28 13.84
CA ALA A 36 2.77 8.19 14.80
C ALA A 36 1.22 8.08 14.84
N GLY A 37 0.61 8.91 15.68
CA GLY A 37 -0.84 9.04 15.80
C GLY A 37 -1.45 8.19 16.91
N ASN A 38 -2.72 8.46 17.19
CA ASN A 38 -3.42 7.97 18.39
C ASN A 38 -4.02 6.55 18.24
N ALA A 39 -3.88 5.92 17.08
CA ALA A 39 -4.38 4.56 16.87
C ALA A 39 -3.56 3.54 17.68
N PRO A 40 -4.18 2.48 18.23
CA PRO A 40 -3.44 1.40 18.87
C PRO A 40 -2.49 0.70 17.87
N ASP A 41 -1.35 0.21 18.36
CA ASP A 41 -0.34 -0.45 17.51
C ASP A 41 -0.89 -1.64 16.73
N ARG A 42 -1.83 -2.39 17.32
CA ARG A 42 -2.55 -3.45 16.62
C ARG A 42 -3.29 -2.94 15.38
N VAL A 43 -3.91 -1.76 15.46
CA VAL A 43 -4.63 -1.14 14.33
C VAL A 43 -3.64 -0.61 13.29
N LYS A 44 -2.54 0.01 13.72
CA LYS A 44 -1.46 0.45 12.82
C LYS A 44 -0.92 -0.72 12.00
N ARG A 45 -0.55 -1.82 12.68
CA ARG A 45 -0.06 -3.05 12.06
C ARG A 45 -1.08 -3.67 11.12
N LEU A 46 -2.33 -3.80 11.57
CA LEU A 46 -3.41 -4.35 10.76
C LEU A 46 -3.62 -3.55 9.47
N THR A 47 -3.61 -2.23 9.56
CA THR A 47 -3.80 -1.34 8.40
C THR A 47 -2.65 -1.51 7.42
N ASN A 48 -1.42 -1.56 7.91
CA ASN A 48 -0.23 -1.75 7.08
C ASN A 48 -0.21 -3.14 6.39
N ASN A 49 -0.48 -4.21 7.15
CA ASN A 49 -0.55 -5.58 6.60
C ASN A 49 -1.66 -5.70 5.55
N THR A 50 -2.85 -5.16 5.84
CA THR A 50 -3.98 -5.16 4.90
C THR A 50 -3.64 -4.43 3.61
N PHE A 51 -2.98 -3.27 3.71
CA PHE A 51 -2.51 -2.52 2.56
C PHE A 51 -1.46 -3.32 1.75
N ALA A 52 -0.48 -3.92 2.40
CA ALA A 52 0.56 -4.71 1.75
C ALA A 52 0.00 -5.95 1.02
N TRP A 53 -0.99 -6.64 1.60
CA TRP A 53 -1.60 -7.83 0.99
C TRP A 53 -2.55 -7.51 -0.16
N TYR A 54 -3.44 -6.53 0.05
CA TYR A 54 -4.58 -6.27 -0.84
C TYR A 54 -4.48 -4.97 -1.64
N GLY A 55 -3.82 -3.95 -1.09
CA GLY A 55 -3.66 -2.64 -1.72
C GLY A 55 -2.54 -2.59 -2.74
N VAL A 56 -1.55 -3.48 -2.60
CA VAL A 56 -0.44 -3.63 -3.55
C VAL A 56 -0.88 -4.57 -4.67
N GLY A 57 -0.91 -4.05 -5.90
CA GLY A 57 -1.30 -4.81 -7.10
C GLY A 57 -0.37 -5.99 -7.42
N ASP A 58 -0.55 -6.62 -8.58
CA ASP A 58 0.29 -7.74 -9.01
C ASP A 58 1.73 -7.30 -9.27
N GLN A 59 2.70 -8.20 -9.06
CA GLN A 59 4.14 -7.88 -9.04
C GLN A 59 4.64 -7.07 -10.25
N ASP A 60 4.05 -7.34 -11.42
CA ASP A 60 4.44 -6.75 -12.70
C ASP A 60 3.67 -5.46 -13.05
N CYS A 61 2.96 -4.85 -12.09
CA CYS A 61 2.24 -3.61 -12.31
C CYS A 61 2.85 -2.42 -11.55
N PHE A 62 2.66 -1.22 -12.11
CA PHE A 62 3.09 0.03 -11.48
C PHE A 62 2.58 0.19 -10.04
N ALA A 63 1.35 -0.22 -9.76
CA ALA A 63 0.77 -0.15 -8.42
C ALA A 63 1.50 -1.05 -7.42
N HIS A 64 2.12 -2.14 -7.87
CA HIS A 64 2.96 -2.95 -7.01
C HIS A 64 4.27 -2.24 -6.66
N SER A 65 4.98 -1.70 -7.67
CA SER A 65 6.22 -0.95 -7.45
C SER A 65 6.02 0.25 -6.52
N VAL A 66 4.98 1.05 -6.76
CA VAL A 66 4.65 2.21 -5.93
C VAL A 66 4.14 1.77 -4.57
N GLY A 67 3.22 0.80 -4.52
CA GLY A 67 2.62 0.32 -3.27
C GLY A 67 3.66 -0.23 -2.29
N ARG A 68 4.71 -0.90 -2.79
CA ARG A 68 5.83 -1.38 -1.97
C ARG A 68 6.75 -0.26 -1.46
N ALA A 69 6.71 0.92 -2.07
CA ALA A 69 7.48 2.10 -1.66
C ALA A 69 6.71 3.03 -0.71
N VAL A 70 5.43 2.76 -0.45
CA VAL A 70 4.63 3.54 0.49
C VAL A 70 5.07 3.23 1.93
N LYS A 71 5.41 4.28 2.69
CA LYS A 71 5.64 4.21 4.14
C LYS A 71 4.46 4.87 4.85
N PHE A 72 3.84 4.17 5.79
CA PHE A 72 2.85 4.79 6.65
C PHE A 72 3.58 5.57 7.74
N VAL A 73 3.18 6.81 7.99
CA VAL A 73 3.87 7.69 8.97
C VAL A 73 2.94 8.12 10.10
N GLN A 74 1.62 8.07 9.89
CA GLN A 74 0.66 8.41 10.94
C GLN A 74 -0.67 7.67 10.73
N VAL A 75 -1.26 7.17 11.81
CA VAL A 75 -2.63 6.64 11.82
C VAL A 75 -3.39 7.22 13.02
N ASN A 76 -4.48 7.92 12.74
CA ASN A 76 -5.37 8.46 13.76
C ASN A 76 -6.76 7.85 13.64
N VAL A 77 -7.37 7.58 14.76
CA VAL A 77 -8.78 7.21 14.88
C VAL A 77 -9.51 8.26 15.71
N GLY A 78 -10.69 8.65 15.24
CA GLY A 78 -11.49 9.67 15.90
C GLY A 78 -12.97 9.48 15.58
N ARG A 79 -13.82 10.18 16.33
CA ARG A 79 -15.24 10.27 15.98
C ARG A 79 -15.47 11.56 15.21
N ARG A 80 -16.15 11.46 14.07
CA ARG A 80 -16.53 12.66 13.31
C ARG A 80 -17.64 13.41 14.04
N GLN A 81 -17.37 14.67 14.34
CA GLN A 81 -18.39 15.57 14.85
C GLN A 81 -19.42 15.84 13.74
N GLY A 82 -20.70 15.66 14.05
CA GLY A 82 -21.83 15.87 13.12
C GLY A 82 -22.34 14.63 12.38
N ALA A 83 -21.62 13.51 12.35
CA ALA A 83 -22.04 12.27 11.68
C ALA A 83 -22.50 11.18 12.67
N GLY A 84 -23.25 11.55 13.71
CA GLY A 84 -23.76 10.61 14.72
C GLY A 84 -22.66 9.89 15.52
N GLY A 85 -21.45 10.47 15.60
CA GLY A 85 -20.32 9.87 16.30
C GLY A 85 -19.69 8.68 15.57
N ARG A 86 -19.88 8.56 14.24
CA ARG A 86 -19.19 7.57 13.40
C ARG A 86 -17.68 7.63 13.61
N LEU A 87 -17.06 6.46 13.78
CA LEU A 87 -15.60 6.32 13.83
C LEU A 87 -15.03 6.53 12.43
N GLU A 88 -14.00 7.36 12.35
CA GLU A 88 -13.20 7.60 11.16
C GLU A 88 -11.73 7.29 11.48
N SER A 89 -11.03 6.76 10.48
CA SER A 89 -9.59 6.54 10.53
C SER A 89 -8.95 7.41 9.45
N THR A 90 -7.88 8.11 9.81
CA THR A 90 -7.06 8.90 8.88
C THR A 90 -5.66 8.34 8.90
N THR A 91 -5.19 7.91 7.74
CA THR A 91 -3.83 7.41 7.54
C THR A 91 -3.07 8.40 6.67
N VAL A 92 -1.86 8.77 7.12
CA VAL A 92 -0.91 9.56 6.34
C VAL A 92 0.22 8.65 5.91
N CYS A 93 0.53 8.71 4.62
CA CYS A 93 1.58 7.91 3.99
C CYS A 93 2.52 8.81 3.20
N GLU A 94 3.78 8.41 3.15
CA GLU A 94 4.80 9.00 2.29
C GLU A 94 5.16 8.00 1.21
N VAL A 95 5.49 8.51 0.02
CA VAL A 95 5.99 7.70 -1.08
C VAL A 95 7.01 8.49 -1.85
N VAL A 96 8.18 7.87 -2.07
CA VAL A 96 9.23 8.47 -2.90
C VAL A 96 9.00 8.03 -4.34
N VAL A 97 8.77 9.00 -5.23
CA VAL A 97 8.58 8.76 -6.66
C VAL A 97 9.79 9.30 -7.43
N GLY A 98 10.51 8.41 -8.11
CA GLY A 98 11.66 8.74 -8.95
C GLY A 98 11.40 8.49 -10.45
N LYS A 99 12.19 9.14 -11.33
CA LYS A 99 12.14 8.95 -12.80
C LYS A 99 12.27 7.48 -13.23
N SER A 100 13.06 6.73 -12.47
CA SER A 100 13.15 5.28 -12.53
C SER A 100 12.29 4.72 -11.40
N ALA A 101 10.99 4.54 -11.60
CA ALA A 101 10.17 3.78 -10.65
C ALA A 101 10.57 2.27 -10.56
N SER A 102 11.78 1.92 -11.00
CA SER A 102 12.64 0.90 -10.42
C SER A 102 13.45 1.49 -9.25
N LEU A 103 12.93 1.30 -8.04
CA LEU A 103 13.49 1.47 -6.70
C LEU A 103 14.94 2.03 -6.57
N ILE A 104 15.08 3.16 -5.88
CA ILE A 104 16.24 3.43 -5.04
C ILE A 104 15.75 3.36 -3.59
N VAL A 105 16.15 2.32 -2.86
CA VAL A 105 16.11 2.32 -1.40
C VAL A 105 17.46 2.89 -0.94
N PRO A 106 17.53 4.11 -0.37
CA PRO A 106 18.79 4.59 0.16
C PRO A 106 19.07 3.89 1.49
N SER A 107 20.19 3.18 1.57
CA SER A 107 20.69 2.53 2.80
C SER A 107 21.26 3.52 3.83
N SER A 108 21.24 4.83 3.55
CA SER A 108 21.71 5.84 4.51
C SER A 108 21.32 7.25 4.06
N GLY A 109 20.56 7.95 4.91
CA GLY A 109 20.41 9.41 4.87
C GLY A 109 19.24 9.92 4.02
N TRP A 110 18.25 10.48 4.70
CA TRP A 110 17.24 11.36 4.10
C TRP A 110 17.95 12.60 3.55
N LYS A 111 17.85 12.84 2.24
CA LYS A 111 18.16 14.13 1.65
C LYS A 111 16.85 14.80 1.27
N GLU A 112 16.59 15.92 1.94
CA GLU A 112 15.52 16.84 1.63
C GLU A 112 15.74 17.38 0.21
N PHE A 113 14.75 17.22 -0.66
CA PHE A 113 14.72 17.92 -1.94
C PHE A 113 13.54 18.88 -1.90
N THR A 114 13.86 20.18 -1.86
CA THR A 114 12.89 21.26 -2.10
C THR A 114 12.62 21.33 -3.60
N ILE A 115 11.34 21.37 -3.98
CA ILE A 115 10.86 21.56 -5.35
C ILE A 115 11.04 23.02 -5.75
#